data_AF-A0A9P6Q323-F1
#
_entry.id   AF-A0A9P6Q323-F1
#
_cell.length_a   1.000
_cell.length_b   1.000
_cell.length_c   1.000
_cell.angle_alpha   90.00
_cell.angle_beta   90.00
_cell.angle_gamma   90.00
#
_symmetry.space_group_name_H-M   'P 1'
#
loop_
_entity.id
_entity.type
_entity.pdbx_description
1 polymer ?
#
loop_
_entity_poly.entity_id
_entity_poly.type
_entity_poly.pdbx_seq_one_letter_code
_entity_poly.pdbx_strand_id
1 'polypeptide(L)'
;MAPSPPLTENEKLLIDAYTTILNQPFEDKYEDKWEDEPFDRAIDQFKSRAQEIGFADPFELLSRFKVESYEAIRAQLKKGPHLCFRQGWKSPILGTRIDPLVITSK
;
A
#
# COMPACT_ATOMS: atom_id res chain seq x y z
N MET A 1 12.77 10.54 -20.80
CA MET A 1 11.61 9.88 -20.15
C MET A 1 10.41 10.76 -20.38
N ALA A 2 9.46 10.35 -21.22
CA ALA A 2 8.23 11.10 -21.40
C ALA A 2 7.43 11.10 -20.08
N PRO A 3 6.84 12.22 -19.65
CA PRO A 3 5.98 12.23 -18.47
C PRO A 3 4.81 11.29 -18.71
N SER A 4 4.53 10.42 -17.74
CA SER A 4 3.36 9.54 -17.78
C SER A 4 2.11 10.38 -18.01
N PRO A 5 1.19 9.97 -18.90
CA PRO A 5 -0.08 10.68 -19.07
C PRO A 5 -0.81 10.80 -17.73
N PRO A 6 -1.56 11.91 -17.51
CA PRO A 6 -2.30 12.12 -16.28
C PRO A 6 -3.31 11.00 -16.06
N LEU A 7 -3.48 10.59 -14.80
CA LEU A 7 -4.44 9.56 -14.41
C LEU A 7 -5.87 10.03 -14.71
N THR A 8 -6.63 9.19 -15.39
CA THR A 8 -8.07 9.31 -15.60
C THR A 8 -8.84 9.21 -14.28
N GLU A 9 -10.11 9.61 -14.27
CA GLU A 9 -10.95 9.52 -13.07
C GLU A 9 -11.11 8.08 -12.57
N ASN A 10 -11.26 7.11 -13.48
CA ASN A 10 -11.34 5.70 -13.13
C ASN A 10 -10.03 5.18 -12.52
N GLU A 11 -8.88 5.58 -13.07
CA GLU A 11 -7.57 5.22 -12.49
C GLU A 11 -7.40 5.79 -11.07
N LYS A 12 -7.88 7.02 -10.82
CA LYS A 12 -7.88 7.61 -9.47
C LYS A 12 -8.77 6.83 -8.50
N LEU A 13 -9.97 6.42 -8.94
CA LEU A 13 -10.87 5.60 -8.14
C LEU A 13 -10.26 4.22 -7.83
N LEU A 14 -9.52 3.62 -8.76
CA LEU A 14 -8.85 2.35 -8.53
C LEU A 14 -7.71 2.49 -7.51
N ILE A 15 -6.92 3.57 -7.60
CA ILE A 15 -5.85 3.87 -6.63
C ILE A 15 -6.42 4.16 -5.24
N ASP A 16 -7.55 4.88 -5.17
CA ASP A 16 -8.27 5.12 -3.93
C ASP A 16 -8.79 3.81 -3.31
N ALA A 17 -9.42 2.95 -4.12
CA ALA A 17 -9.87 1.62 -3.69
C ALA A 17 -8.69 0.76 -3.21
N TYR A 18 -7.56 0.79 -3.91
CA TYR A 18 -6.34 0.09 -3.49
C TYR A 18 -5.88 0.59 -2.12
N THR A 19 -5.84 1.91 -1.92
CA THR A 19 -5.37 2.53 -0.69
C THR A 19 -6.31 2.22 0.48
N THR A 20 -7.62 2.39 0.29
CA THR A 20 -8.63 2.24 1.34
C THR A 20 -8.92 0.79 1.71
N ILE A 21 -8.85 -0.14 0.75
CA ILE A 21 -9.20 -1.55 0.95
C ILE A 21 -7.97 -2.40 1.25
N LEU A 22 -6.89 -2.23 0.50
CA LEU A 22 -5.71 -3.12 0.61
C LEU A 22 -4.58 -2.54 1.46
N ASN A 23 -4.41 -1.22 1.53
CA ASN A 23 -3.27 -0.62 2.22
C ASN A 23 -3.59 -0.16 3.65
N GLN A 24 -4.48 0.82 3.81
CA GLN A 24 -4.80 1.45 5.10
C GLN A 24 -5.20 0.45 6.21
N PRO A 25 -6.02 -0.60 5.95
CA PRO A 25 -6.40 -1.53 7.02
C PRO A 25 -5.24 -2.40 7.53
N PHE A 26 -4.14 -2.47 6.77
CA PHE A 26 -2.99 -3.34 7.01
C PHE A 26 -1.69 -2.58 7.29
N GLU A 27 -1.71 -1.24 7.22
CA GLU A 27 -0.53 -0.37 7.45
C GLU A 27 0.14 -0.65 8.80
N ASP A 28 -0.66 -0.90 9.84
CA ASP A 28 -0.19 -1.22 11.21
C ASP A 28 -0.18 -2.73 11.54
N LYS A 29 -0.59 -3.58 10.60
CA LYS A 29 -0.76 -5.03 10.79
C LYS A 29 0.35 -5.84 10.14
N TYR A 30 1.61 -5.53 10.42
CA TYR A 30 2.77 -6.24 9.88
C TYR A 30 3.32 -7.28 10.87
N GLU A 31 4.13 -8.21 10.34
CA GLU A 31 4.84 -9.26 11.09
C GLU A 31 3.90 -10.07 11.99
N ASP A 32 4.09 -9.99 13.31
CA ASP A 32 3.31 -10.75 14.30
C ASP A 32 1.83 -10.33 14.37
N LYS A 33 1.49 -9.14 13.85
CA LYS A 33 0.11 -8.64 13.78
C LYS A 33 -0.59 -8.96 12.47
N TRP A 34 0.09 -9.63 11.54
CA TRP A 34 -0.47 -9.98 10.24
C TRP A 34 -1.48 -11.13 10.36
N GLU A 35 -2.64 -10.95 9.74
CA GLU A 35 -3.67 -11.98 9.63
C GLU A 35 -3.98 -12.20 8.14
N ASP A 36 -3.86 -13.44 7.67
CA ASP A 36 -4.08 -13.79 6.26
C ASP A 36 -5.57 -13.74 5.87
N GLU A 37 -6.48 -14.20 6.73
CA GLU A 37 -7.91 -14.27 6.42
C GLU A 37 -8.55 -12.88 6.15
N PRO A 38 -8.27 -11.82 6.93
CA PRO A 38 -8.73 -10.46 6.61
C PRO A 38 -8.16 -9.94 5.28
N PHE A 39 -6.91 -10.29 4.95
CA PHE A 39 -6.29 -9.84 3.70
C PHE A 39 -6.91 -10.51 2.47
N ASP A 40 -7.20 -11.82 2.55
CA ASP A 40 -7.92 -12.52 1.49
C ASP A 40 -9.32 -11.93 1.22
N ARG A 41 -10.04 -11.54 2.29
CA ARG A 41 -11.32 -10.83 2.14
C ARG A 41 -11.15 -9.44 1.50
N ALA A 42 -10.10 -8.72 1.86
CA ALA A 42 -9.81 -7.41 1.27
C ALA A 42 -9.45 -7.51 -0.22
N ILE A 43 -8.76 -8.58 -0.64
CA ILE A 43 -8.52 -8.87 -2.06
C ILE A 43 -9.84 -9.06 -2.81
N ASP A 44 -10.77 -9.84 -2.26
CA ASP A 44 -12.08 -10.08 -2.89
C ASP A 44 -12.89 -8.79 -3.02
N GLN A 45 -12.89 -7.97 -1.96
CA GLN A 45 -13.54 -6.66 -1.96
C GLN A 45 -12.90 -5.71 -2.99
N PHE A 46 -11.57 -5.69 -3.09
CA PHE A 46 -10.87 -4.87 -4.08
C PHE A 46 -11.16 -5.32 -5.51
N LYS A 47 -11.19 -6.63 -5.77
CA LYS A 47 -11.57 -7.18 -7.09
C LYS A 47 -12.99 -6.77 -7.48
N SER A 48 -13.94 -6.91 -6.56
CA SER A 48 -15.32 -6.48 -6.76
C SER A 48 -15.38 -4.98 -7.08
N ARG A 49 -14.65 -4.16 -6.31
CA ARG A 49 -14.61 -2.71 -6.52
C ARG A 49 -13.95 -2.32 -7.85
N ALA A 50 -12.88 -3.00 -8.25
CA ALA A 50 -12.21 -2.79 -9.53
C ALA A 50 -13.16 -3.07 -10.71
N GLN A 51 -13.95 -4.15 -10.61
CA GLN A 51 -14.97 -4.48 -11.61
C GLN A 51 -16.07 -3.42 -11.68
N GLU A 52 -16.54 -2.88 -10.55
CA GLU A 52 -17.52 -1.79 -10.53
C GLU A 52 -17.02 -0.51 -11.22
N ILE A 53 -15.72 -0.22 -11.10
CA ILE A 53 -15.07 0.93 -11.75
C ILE A 53 -14.85 0.67 -13.26
N GLY A 54 -14.96 -0.58 -13.70
CA GLY A 54 -14.81 -0.99 -15.10
C GLY A 54 -13.41 -1.53 -15.44
N PHE A 55 -12.59 -1.89 -14.44
CA PHE A 55 -11.33 -2.59 -14.65
C PHE A 55 -11.55 -4.10 -14.62
N ALA A 56 -11.36 -4.76 -15.77
CA ALA A 56 -11.37 -6.22 -15.84
C ALA A 56 -10.14 -6.82 -15.15
N ASP A 57 -8.98 -6.19 -15.33
CA ASP A 57 -7.75 -6.51 -14.61
C ASP A 57 -7.13 -5.24 -14.01
N PRO A 58 -7.09 -5.10 -12.67
CA PRO A 58 -6.51 -3.92 -12.03
C PRO A 58 -4.98 -3.86 -12.16
N PHE A 59 -4.30 -4.97 -12.49
CA PHE A 59 -2.85 -5.00 -12.63
C PHE A 59 -2.34 -4.31 -13.89
N GLU A 60 -3.17 -4.14 -14.93
CA GLU A 60 -2.82 -3.28 -16.07
C GLU A 60 -2.43 -1.86 -15.63
N LEU A 61 -3.15 -1.30 -14.65
CA LEU A 61 -2.81 -0.01 -14.05
C LEU A 61 -1.71 -0.15 -13.00
N LEU A 62 -1.87 -1.08 -12.07
CA LEU A 62 -0.99 -1.23 -10.90
C LEU A 62 0.45 -1.62 -11.28
N SER A 63 0.65 -2.29 -12.42
CA SER A 63 1.98 -2.60 -12.97
C SER A 63 2.81 -1.32 -13.24
N ARG A 64 2.16 -0.21 -13.61
CA ARG A 64 2.83 1.10 -13.77
C ARG A 64 3.46 1.59 -12.46
N PHE A 65 2.95 1.13 -11.33
CA PHE A 65 3.42 1.41 -9.98
C PHE A 65 4.28 0.26 -9.40
N LYS A 66 4.71 -0.71 -10.23
CA LYS A 66 5.47 -1.90 -9.83
C LYS A 66 4.73 -2.83 -8.87
N VAL A 67 3.40 -2.83 -8.95
CA VAL A 67 2.55 -3.78 -8.23
C VAL A 67 2.16 -4.87 -9.20
N GLU A 68 2.78 -6.04 -9.04
CA GLU A 68 2.74 -7.13 -10.02
C GLU A 68 1.77 -8.26 -9.65
N SER A 69 1.45 -8.43 -8.36
CA SER A 69 0.54 -9.47 -7.89
C SER A 69 0.00 -9.18 -6.49
N TYR A 70 -1.11 -9.83 -6.12
CA TYR A 70 -1.63 -9.78 -4.74
C TYR A 70 -0.67 -10.38 -3.72
N GLU A 71 0.13 -11.38 -4.11
CA GLU A 71 1.17 -11.95 -3.25
C GLU A 71 2.32 -10.96 -3.02
N ALA A 72 2.69 -10.17 -4.02
CA ALA A 72 3.69 -9.11 -3.86
C ALA A 72 3.20 -8.03 -2.89
N ILE A 73 1.93 -7.62 -3.00
CA ILE A 73 1.29 -6.70 -2.06
C ILE A 73 1.29 -7.30 -0.64
N ARG A 74 0.87 -8.56 -0.51
CA ARG A 74 0.86 -9.30 0.77
C ARG A 74 2.24 -9.29 1.41
N ALA A 75 3.27 -9.67 0.65
CA ALA A 75 4.64 -9.74 1.15
C ALA A 75 5.16 -8.36 1.58
N GLN A 76 4.84 -7.31 0.81
CA GLN A 76 5.23 -5.94 1.13
C GLN A 76 4.56 -5.43 2.41
N LEU A 77 3.25 -5.60 2.53
CA LEU A 77 2.49 -5.14 3.71
C LEU A 77 2.82 -5.97 4.95
N LYS A 78 2.96 -7.29 4.81
CA LYS A 78 3.36 -8.19 5.90
C LYS A 78 4.75 -7.87 6.45
N LYS A 79 5.68 -7.45 5.59
CA LYS A 79 7.00 -6.97 6.02
C LYS A 79 6.92 -5.64 6.77
N GLY A 80 5.89 -4.84 6.48
CA GLY A 80 5.68 -3.52 7.04
C GLY A 80 6.70 -2.50 6.54
N PRO A 81 6.60 -1.24 7.02
CA PRO A 81 7.57 -0.21 6.69
C PRO A 81 8.96 -0.57 7.21
N HIS A 82 10.00 0.00 6.59
CA HIS A 82 11.38 -0.14 7.07
C HIS A 82 11.46 0.23 8.55
N LEU A 83 12.32 -0.48 9.30
CA LEU A 83 12.48 -0.33 10.75
C LEU A 83 12.56 1.14 11.19
N CYS A 84 13.28 1.98 10.46
CA CYS A 84 13.44 3.41 10.75
C CYS A 84 12.17 4.26 10.63
N PHE A 85 11.14 3.79 9.94
CA PHE A 85 9.83 4.43 9.85
C PHE A 85 8.79 3.76 10.77
N ARG A 86 9.16 2.69 11.49
CA ARG A 86 8.26 2.07 12.46
C ARG A 86 8.17 2.94 13.70
N GLN A 87 6.95 3.13 14.20
CA GLN A 87 6.70 3.90 15.39
C GLN A 87 7.48 3.32 16.59
N GLY A 88 8.26 4.15 17.27
CA GLY A 88 9.07 3.73 18.42
C GLY A 88 10.47 3.20 18.10
N TRP A 89 10.87 3.13 16.83
CA TRP A 89 12.24 2.78 16.46
C TRP A 89 13.24 3.85 16.93
N LYS A 90 14.35 3.40 17.50
CA LYS A 90 15.48 4.25 17.89
C LYS A 90 16.69 3.87 17.07
N SER A 91 17.35 4.87 16.48
CA SER A 91 18.58 4.63 15.73
C SER A 91 19.70 4.18 16.68
N PRO A 92 20.31 2.99 16.48
CA PRO A 92 21.42 2.54 17.30
C PRO A 92 22.68 3.36 17.10
N ILE A 93 22.79 4.10 15.98
CA ILE A 93 23.95 4.91 15.63
C ILE A 93 23.81 6.34 16.14
N LEU A 94 22.59 6.91 16.07
CA LEU A 94 22.36 8.32 16.40
C LEU A 94 21.86 8.54 17.83
N GLY A 95 21.46 7.49 18.56
CA GLY A 95 20.87 7.59 19.90
C GLY A 95 19.58 8.42 20.00
N THR A 96 19.13 8.97 18.87
CA THR A 96 18.04 9.94 18.77
C THR A 96 16.82 9.23 18.21
N ARG A 97 15.67 9.44 18.84
CA ARG A 97 14.37 8.93 18.37
C ARG A 97 14.06 9.64 17.05
N ILE A 98 13.92 8.89 15.96
CA ILE A 98 13.47 9.46 14.69
C ILE A 98 11.96 9.29 14.66
N ASP A 99 11.24 10.35 14.99
CA ASP A 99 9.80 10.43 14.80
C ASP A 99 9.54 10.78 13.32
N PRO A 100 8.87 9.92 12.54
CA PRO A 100 8.63 10.15 11.11
C PRO A 100 7.71 11.35 10.81
N LEU A 101 7.14 11.99 11.84
CA LEU A 101 6.28 13.17 11.74
C LEU A 101 7.02 14.49 11.44
N VAL A 102 8.37 14.50 11.41
CA VAL A 102 9.18 15.71 11.17
C VAL A 102 9.74 15.75 9.74
N ILE A 103 8.91 15.50 8.72
CA ILE A 103 9.28 15.85 7.32
C ILE A 103 8.11 16.51 6.56
N THR A 104 7.14 17.11 7.27
CA THR A 104 6.16 18.03 6.66
C THR A 104 6.21 19.38 7.36
N SER A 105 7.32 20.09 7.18
CA SER A 105 7.38 21.54 7.40
C SER A 105 8.55 22.13 6.62
N LYS A 106 8.32 22.38 5.33
CA LYS A 106 8.48 23.72 4.74
C LYS A 106 7.92 23.78 3.33
#